data_AF-A0A3M7RAD8-F1
#
_entry.id   AF-A0A3M7RAD8-F1
#
_cell.length_a   1.000
_cell.length_b   1.000
_cell.length_c   1.000
_cell.angle_alpha   90.00
_cell.angle_beta   90.00
_cell.angle_gamma   90.00
#
_symmetry.space_group_name_H-M   'P 1'
#
loop_
_entity.id
_entity.type
_entity.pdbx_description
1 polymer ?
#
loop_
_entity_poly.entity_id
_entity_poly.type
_entity_poly.pdbx_seq_one_letter_code
_entity_poly.pdbx_strand_id
1 'polypeptide(L)'
;MELDTKKYLKTTHYIDHESKSIKDKVNEIIKDCSSDKEKAILIHDFVRDSILFGFNRPFYDMTASQVLEAKVGFCNNKSTLFVAMLRAANIPSRTVFVDISKEILNGIVDPPTPY
;
A
#
# COMPACT_ATOMS: atom_id res chain seq x y z
N MET A 1 -2.51 26.20 -9.11
CA MET A 1 -3.51 25.24 -9.62
C MET A 1 -3.90 24.37 -8.44
N GLU A 2 -5.09 24.54 -7.88
CA GLU A 2 -5.57 23.63 -6.82
C GLU A 2 -5.62 22.22 -7.40
N LEU A 3 -4.93 21.28 -6.74
CA LEU A 3 -5.00 19.88 -7.10
C LEU A 3 -6.39 19.38 -6.69
N ASP A 4 -7.23 18.97 -7.65
CA ASP A 4 -8.43 18.20 -7.34
C ASP A 4 -8.02 16.85 -6.76
N THR A 5 -8.02 16.77 -5.44
CA THR A 5 -7.65 15.58 -4.67
C THR A 5 -8.81 14.59 -4.58
N LYS A 6 -10.06 14.99 -4.84
CA LYS A 6 -11.24 14.13 -4.70
C LYS A 6 -11.19 12.93 -5.65
N LYS A 7 -10.57 13.08 -6.82
CA LYS A 7 -10.33 11.96 -7.75
C LYS A 7 -9.52 10.83 -7.12
N TYR A 8 -8.69 11.13 -6.12
CA TYR A 8 -7.88 10.16 -5.39
C TYR A 8 -8.65 9.44 -4.28
N LEU A 9 -9.96 9.64 -4.15
CA LEU A 9 -10.84 8.80 -3.35
C LEU A 9 -11.57 7.74 -4.20
N LYS A 10 -11.45 7.78 -5.53
CA LYS A 10 -12.13 6.81 -6.39
C LYS A 10 -11.46 5.44 -6.32
N THR A 11 -12.26 4.38 -6.36
CA THR A 11 -11.77 3.01 -6.53
C THR A 11 -11.14 2.85 -7.92
N THR A 12 -10.13 2.00 -7.99
CA THR A 12 -9.50 1.56 -9.25
C THR A 12 -9.34 0.04 -9.21
N HIS A 13 -8.86 -0.57 -10.30
CA HIS A 13 -8.66 -2.03 -10.35
C HIS A 13 -7.80 -2.57 -9.19
N TYR A 14 -6.62 -1.98 -8.97
CA TYR A 14 -5.71 -2.42 -7.90
C TYR A 14 -6.01 -1.79 -6.53
N ILE A 15 -6.55 -0.57 -6.50
CA ILE A 15 -6.87 0.16 -5.27
C ILE A 15 -8.37 -0.02 -4.98
N ASP A 16 -8.73 -1.23 -4.56
CA ASP A 16 -10.09 -1.70 -4.28
C ASP A 16 -10.48 -1.47 -2.81
N HIS A 17 -10.27 -0.24 -2.33
CA HIS A 17 -10.52 0.16 -0.94
C HIS A 17 -11.98 0.02 -0.47
N GLU A 18 -12.91 -0.10 -1.41
CA GLU A 18 -14.33 -0.35 -1.14
C GLU A 18 -14.62 -1.80 -0.71
N SER A 19 -13.64 -2.72 -0.86
CA SER A 19 -13.76 -4.10 -0.43
C SER A 19 -13.97 -4.22 1.09
N LYS A 20 -14.79 -5.19 1.50
CA LYS A 20 -15.14 -5.41 2.90
C LYS A 20 -13.90 -5.66 3.77
N SER A 21 -12.95 -6.46 3.29
CA SER A 21 -11.72 -6.79 4.02
C SER A 21 -10.86 -5.56 4.32
N ILE A 22 -10.73 -4.64 3.35
CA ILE A 22 -9.99 -3.39 3.55
C ILE A 22 -10.72 -2.48 4.54
N LYS A 23 -12.03 -2.24 4.36
CA LYS A 23 -12.81 -1.39 5.27
C LYS A 23 -12.78 -1.88 6.71
N ASP A 24 -13.02 -3.17 6.91
CA ASP A 24 -13.02 -3.78 8.24
C ASP A 24 -11.66 -3.63 8.91
N LYS A 25 -10.58 -3.93 8.19
CA LYS A 25 -9.22 -3.81 8.74
C LYS A 25 -8.85 -2.36 9.04
N VAL A 26 -9.22 -1.41 8.18
CA VAL A 26 -8.98 0.02 8.43
C VAL A 26 -9.74 0.49 9.66
N ASN A 27 -11.03 0.17 9.78
CA ASN A 27 -11.86 0.53 10.93
C ASN A 27 -11.32 -0.06 12.24
N GLU A 28 -10.75 -1.26 12.20
CA GLU A 28 -10.04 -1.86 13.34
C GLU A 28 -8.79 -1.05 13.71
N ILE A 29 -7.93 -0.73 12.73
CA ILE A 29 -6.66 -0.02 12.95
C ILE A 29 -6.89 1.39 13.50
N ILE A 30 -7.89 2.11 12.99
CA ILE A 30 -8.08 3.54 13.30
C ILE A 30 -9.14 3.83 14.36
N LYS A 31 -9.65 2.79 15.04
CA LYS A 31 -10.82 2.86 15.91
C LYS A 31 -10.79 4.02 16.92
N ASP A 32 -9.64 4.28 17.52
CA ASP A 32 -9.46 5.27 18.58
C ASP A 32 -8.69 6.53 18.11
N CYS A 33 -8.56 6.74 16.80
CA CYS A 33 -7.84 7.88 16.24
C CYS A 33 -8.69 9.14 16.12
N SER A 34 -8.05 10.28 16.34
CA SER A 34 -8.72 11.60 16.33
C SER A 34 -8.31 12.49 15.14
N SER A 35 -7.23 12.16 14.43
CA SER A 35 -6.73 12.97 13.31
C SER A 35 -6.32 12.15 12.10
N ASP A 36 -6.39 12.73 10.91
CA ASP A 36 -5.96 12.06 9.67
C ASP A 36 -4.47 11.71 9.68
N LYS A 37 -3.65 12.52 10.36
CA LYS A 37 -2.23 12.22 10.56
C LYS A 37 -2.05 10.94 11.38
N GLU A 38 -2.78 10.79 12.47
CA GLU A 38 -2.72 9.61 13.32
C GLU A 38 -3.19 8.35 12.58
N LYS A 39 -4.32 8.44 11.87
CA LYS A 39 -4.81 7.37 10.99
C LYS A 39 -3.73 6.93 10.00
N ALA A 40 -3.09 7.88 9.32
CA ALA A 40 -2.07 7.59 8.32
C ALA A 40 -0.83 6.91 8.94
N ILE A 41 -0.42 7.30 10.13
CA ILE A 41 0.69 6.68 10.86
C ILE A 41 0.34 5.23 11.24
N LEU A 42 -0.83 4.98 11.83
CA LEU A 42 -1.22 3.61 12.21
C LEU A 42 -1.39 2.70 11.00
N ILE A 43 -1.97 3.20 9.92
CA ILE A 43 -2.09 2.46 8.65
C ILE A 43 -0.70 2.16 8.07
N HIS A 44 0.22 3.13 8.10
CA HIS A 44 1.60 2.93 7.67
C HIS A 44 2.28 1.83 8.49
N ASP A 45 2.19 1.91 9.81
CA ASP A 45 2.84 0.96 10.72
C ASP A 45 2.26 -0.45 10.54
N PHE A 46 0.93 -0.57 10.37
CA PHE A 46 0.31 -1.84 10.00
C PHE A 46 0.90 -2.42 8.70
N VAL A 47 0.98 -1.63 7.62
CA VAL A 47 1.52 -2.12 6.33
C VAL A 47 3.01 -2.45 6.44
N ARG A 48 3.78 -1.68 7.22
CA ARG A 48 5.20 -1.93 7.47
C ARG A 48 5.40 -3.26 8.19
N ASP A 49 4.67 -3.47 9.29
CA ASP A 49 4.97 -4.51 10.29
C ASP A 49 4.17 -5.80 10.05
N SER A 50 2.95 -5.71 9.51
CA SER A 50 2.06 -6.88 9.35
C SER A 50 2.08 -7.50 7.95
N ILE A 51 2.72 -6.84 6.97
CA ILE A 51 2.87 -7.35 5.61
C ILE A 51 4.35 -7.64 5.39
N LEU A 52 4.73 -8.90 5.24
CA LEU A 52 6.13 -9.27 5.03
C LEU A 52 6.64 -8.74 3.68
N PHE A 53 7.90 -8.32 3.63
CA PHE A 53 8.52 -8.04 2.34
C PHE A 53 8.83 -9.35 1.62
N GLY A 54 8.34 -9.49 0.39
CA GLY A 54 8.60 -10.67 -0.41
C GLY A 54 7.86 -10.66 -1.74
N PHE A 55 8.20 -11.63 -2.59
CA PHE A 55 7.56 -11.83 -3.89
C PHE A 55 6.60 -13.02 -3.80
N ASN A 56 5.36 -12.81 -4.22
CA ASN A 56 4.34 -13.85 -4.33
C ASN A 56 3.90 -14.00 -5.79
N ARG A 57 3.13 -15.05 -6.12
CA ARG A 57 2.34 -15.09 -7.36
C ARG A 57 0.95 -14.52 -7.05
N PRO A 58 0.38 -13.63 -7.88
CA PRO A 58 0.77 -13.23 -9.24
C PRO A 58 1.73 -12.01 -9.35
N PHE A 59 2.57 -11.77 -8.35
CA PHE A 59 3.58 -10.70 -8.33
C PHE A 59 2.95 -9.30 -8.31
N TYR A 60 2.99 -8.54 -9.40
CA TYR A 60 2.45 -7.17 -9.44
C TYR A 60 0.92 -7.13 -9.62
N ASP A 61 0.32 -8.21 -10.11
CA ASP A 61 -1.10 -8.24 -10.50
C ASP A 61 -2.01 -8.57 -9.32
N MET A 62 -1.93 -7.77 -8.26
CA MET A 62 -2.69 -7.96 -7.04
C MET A 62 -3.46 -6.70 -6.64
N THR A 63 -4.74 -6.89 -6.32
CA THR A 63 -5.55 -5.85 -5.65
C THR A 63 -5.08 -5.65 -4.20
N ALA A 64 -5.43 -4.52 -3.60
CA ALA A 64 -5.11 -4.26 -2.20
C ALA A 64 -5.70 -5.32 -1.27
N SER A 65 -6.93 -5.77 -1.52
CA SER A 65 -7.55 -6.85 -0.74
C SER A 65 -6.76 -8.17 -0.83
N GLN A 66 -6.25 -8.53 -2.02
CA GLN A 66 -5.41 -9.72 -2.19
C GLN A 66 -4.06 -9.57 -1.48
N VAL A 67 -3.45 -8.37 -1.48
CA VAL A 67 -2.20 -8.12 -0.74
C VAL A 67 -2.42 -8.26 0.76
N LEU A 68 -3.54 -7.74 1.28
CA LEU A 68 -3.93 -7.88 2.69
C LEU A 68 -4.12 -9.35 3.07
N GLU A 69 -4.77 -10.14 2.22
CA GLU A 69 -4.97 -11.57 2.43
C GLU A 69 -3.64 -12.34 2.43
N ALA A 70 -2.78 -12.08 1.44
CA ALA A 70 -1.51 -12.77 1.29
C ALA A 70 -0.50 -12.45 2.41
N LYS A 71 -0.63 -11.31 3.08
CA LYS A 71 0.28 -10.81 4.12
C LYS A 71 1.76 -10.75 3.69
N VAL A 72 2.01 -10.69 2.38
CA VAL A 72 3.34 -10.57 1.79
C VAL A 72 3.26 -9.74 0.51
N GLY A 73 4.26 -8.91 0.26
CA GLY A 73 4.38 -8.13 -0.96
C GLY A 73 5.64 -7.27 -0.99
N PHE A 74 6.03 -6.84 -2.19
CA PHE A 74 7.16 -5.92 -2.38
C PHE A 74 6.65 -4.46 -2.46
N CYS A 75 7.54 -3.52 -2.80
CA CYS A 75 7.25 -2.07 -2.73
C CYS A 75 5.95 -1.66 -3.43
N ASN A 76 5.65 -2.18 -4.63
CA ASN A 76 4.44 -1.82 -5.37
C ASN A 76 3.18 -2.33 -4.67
N ASN A 77 3.15 -3.61 -4.30
CA ASN A 77 2.02 -4.24 -3.62
C ASN A 77 1.73 -3.57 -2.26
N LYS A 78 2.79 -3.33 -1.48
CA LYS A 78 2.67 -2.63 -0.19
C LYS A 78 2.17 -1.20 -0.38
N SER A 79 2.63 -0.50 -1.42
CA SER A 79 2.14 0.85 -1.75
C SER A 79 0.67 0.83 -2.18
N THR A 80 0.25 -0.15 -2.99
CA THR A 80 -1.15 -0.36 -3.39
C THR A 80 -2.05 -0.55 -2.17
N LEU A 81 -1.65 -1.43 -1.24
CA LEU A 81 -2.38 -1.66 0.00
C LEU A 81 -2.44 -0.40 0.87
N PHE A 82 -1.30 0.28 1.05
CA PHE A 82 -1.22 1.50 1.85
C PHE A 82 -2.15 2.59 1.31
N VAL A 83 -2.11 2.85 0.00
CA VAL A 83 -2.99 3.83 -0.63
C VAL A 83 -4.47 3.42 -0.52
N ALA A 84 -4.80 2.14 -0.68
CA ALA A 84 -6.17 1.67 -0.50
C ALA A 84 -6.67 1.91 0.93
N MET A 85 -5.87 1.59 1.94
CA MET A 85 -6.24 1.79 3.33
C MET A 85 -6.42 3.27 3.68
N LEU A 86 -5.55 4.14 3.17
CA LEU A 86 -5.71 5.59 3.34
C LEU A 86 -7.01 6.09 2.70
N ARG A 87 -7.36 5.63 1.50
CA ARG A 87 -8.63 5.98 0.84
C ARG A 87 -9.84 5.49 1.62
N ALA A 88 -9.80 4.27 2.17
CA ALA A 88 -10.84 3.75 3.05
C ALA A 88 -10.99 4.55 4.36
N ALA A 89 -9.91 5.17 4.84
CA ALA A 89 -9.94 6.14 5.94
C ALA A 89 -10.36 7.57 5.51
N ASN A 90 -10.84 7.73 4.27
CA ASN A 90 -11.23 8.98 3.64
C ASN A 90 -10.08 10.00 3.47
N ILE A 91 -8.84 9.51 3.31
CA ILE A 91 -7.64 10.33 3.08
C ILE A 91 -7.24 10.22 1.60
N PRO A 92 -7.40 11.29 0.79
CA PRO A 92 -7.06 11.27 -0.63
C PRO A 92 -5.59 10.95 -0.87
N SER A 93 -5.31 9.84 -1.56
CA SER A 93 -3.96 9.28 -1.68
C SER A 93 -3.66 8.69 -3.06
N ARG A 94 -2.42 8.77 -3.52
CA ARG A 94 -1.97 8.20 -4.81
C ARG A 94 -0.59 7.56 -4.68
N THR A 95 -0.30 6.57 -5.52
CA THR A 95 1.04 6.03 -5.70
C THR A 95 1.93 7.07 -6.41
N VAL A 96 3.17 7.17 -5.96
CA VAL A 96 4.23 7.95 -6.62
C VAL A 96 5.42 7.03 -6.83
N PHE A 97 5.92 6.98 -8.05
CA PHE A 97 7.14 6.24 -8.38
C PHE A 97 8.34 7.18 -8.26
N VAL A 98 9.43 6.63 -7.74
CA VAL A 98 10.70 7.33 -7.55
C VAL A 98 11.83 6.42 -8.01
N ASP A 99 12.91 7.02 -8.47
CA ASP A 99 14.13 6.31 -8.81
C ASP A 99 14.93 6.02 -7.54
N ILE A 100 15.38 4.78 -7.39
CA ILE A 100 16.23 4.33 -6.29
C ILE A 100 17.43 3.58 -6.85
N SER A 101 18.58 3.67 -6.17
CA SER A 101 19.77 2.90 -6.55
C SER A 101 19.44 1.41 -6.52
N LYS A 102 19.78 0.68 -7.58
CA LYS A 102 19.59 -0.77 -7.64
C LYS A 102 20.39 -1.52 -6.56
N GLU A 103 21.38 -0.87 -5.95
CA GLU A 103 22.16 -1.43 -4.84
C GLU A 103 21.29 -1.84 -3.65
N ILE A 104 20.10 -1.24 -3.51
CA ILE A 104 19.13 -1.63 -2.48
C ILE A 104 18.63 -3.07 -2.63
N LEU A 105 18.79 -3.67 -3.82
CA LEU A 105 18.42 -5.04 -4.12
C LEU A 105 19.57 -6.04 -3.93
N ASN A 106 20.79 -5.57 -3.60
CA ASN A 106 21.93 -6.45 -3.38
C ASN A 106 21.62 -7.47 -2.27
N GLY A 107 21.88 -8.75 -2.53
CA GLY A 107 21.57 -9.85 -1.61
C GLY A 107 20.10 -10.33 -1.64
N ILE A 108 19.21 -9.65 -2.36
CA ILE A 108 17.84 -10.10 -2.65
C ILE A 108 17.74 -10.60 -4.09
N VAL A 109 18.34 -9.84 -5.02
CA VAL A 109 18.46 -10.18 -6.44
C VAL A 109 19.93 -10.03 -6.80
N ASP A 110 20.55 -11.12 -7.27
CA ASP A 110 21.89 -11.06 -7.88
C ASP A 110 21.73 -10.93 -9.39
N PRO A 111 21.73 -9.72 -9.95
CA PRO A 111 21.69 -9.56 -11.40
C PRO A 111 22.95 -10.18 -12.00
N PRO A 112 22.84 -11.01 -13.06
CA PRO A 112 23.94 -11.80 -13.62
C PRO A 112 25.04 -10.97 -14.30
N THR A 113 24.95 -9.64 -14.29
CA THR A 113 25.92 -8.75 -14.93
C THR A 113 26.54 -7.80 -13.90
N PRO A 114 27.86 -7.89 -13.64
CA PRO A 114 28.61 -6.74 -13.16
C PRO A 114 28.62 -5.69 -14.28
N TYR A 115 28.58 -4.41 -13.91
CA TYR A 115 28.75 -3.33 -14.89
C TYR A 115 30.15 -3.33 -15.47
#